data_AF-A0A2A4SNQ8-F1
#
_entry.id   AF-A0A2A4SNQ8-F1
#
_cell.length_a   1.000
_cell.length_b   1.000
_cell.length_c   1.000
_cell.angle_alpha   90.00
_cell.angle_beta   90.00
_cell.angle_gamma   90.00
#
_symmetry.space_group_name_H-M   'P 1'
#
loop_
_entity.id
_entity.type
_entity.pdbx_description
1 polymer ?
#
loop_
_entity_poly.entity_id
_entity_poly.type
_entity_poly.pdbx_seq_one_letter_code
_entity_poly.pdbx_strand_id
1 'polypeptide(L)'
;MPHLITNNSIKFFLLINFLFLISCSSSLLRPVEKTRFTEKLVNVQVQHPIIETQETDSQPLPIKNVWQRLFALYKFSNIDNKRIQNELNWYRKHPEYIERVQKNAAPYLFHIVNEIEKRGLPGEFALLPIIESAYRPFAYSPGRAAGLWQFIPSTGKSFGLKQTWWYDGRRDVLASTDAALDYLDSLTARFGGDWFLGLAAYNAGGGNISKAIRRNKKHGKKTDYWSLKLNKETRLYVPKLIAISHILSHAEQYHVDLLAIPNEPYFTKVNTQKQIDLARASELASIDIETLYKLNPAFNQWATDPNGPHYLLLPVDKASRFEQQLSALPDKQRLKWQRHKVKQGETLSHISAHYRTPIKLIEQTNHINNHRIRAGKFLLIPTASYQESLYTNSAPMRKKAIVNAKKSGLKLAYHVKRGDSFWTISRKHHVTVRQLARWNAMAPRDTLRIGQKLTIWQRNQRTSTHDNFKSTFKNQTIRYTVRNGDSLYLISKRFKVSIKDLRRWNSFNNKYLRPGRTLKIIVDVTRS
;
A
#
# COMPACT_ATOMS: atom_id res chain seq x y z
N MET A 1 33.05 -20.76 -44.80
CA MET A 1 33.26 -21.19 -43.39
C MET A 1 34.70 -20.89 -43.03
N PRO A 2 34.98 -20.43 -41.79
CA PRO A 2 35.28 -19.02 -41.56
C PRO A 2 36.74 -18.73 -41.22
N HIS A 3 37.10 -17.45 -41.33
CA HIS A 3 38.41 -16.86 -41.09
C HIS A 3 38.35 -15.81 -39.97
N LEU A 4 39.47 -15.68 -39.26
CA LEU A 4 40.07 -14.49 -38.62
C LEU A 4 39.77 -14.15 -37.14
N ILE A 5 40.65 -14.70 -36.30
CA ILE A 5 41.64 -14.04 -35.38
C ILE A 5 41.68 -12.49 -35.42
N THR A 6 41.60 -11.82 -34.25
CA THR A 6 42.73 -11.08 -33.62
C THR A 6 42.35 -10.41 -32.29
N ASN A 7 43.37 -10.40 -31.42
CA ASN A 7 43.50 -9.88 -30.07
C ASN A 7 44.00 -8.43 -30.13
N ASN A 8 43.74 -7.59 -29.12
CA ASN A 8 44.78 -6.75 -28.50
C ASN A 8 44.26 -5.81 -27.41
N SER A 9 44.97 -5.88 -26.28
CA SER A 9 44.91 -5.05 -25.09
C SER A 9 46.17 -4.19 -25.04
N ILE A 10 46.05 -2.85 -24.89
CA ILE A 10 47.15 -1.97 -24.47
C ILE A 10 46.61 -0.85 -23.57
N LYS A 11 47.28 -0.67 -22.42
CA LYS A 11 47.13 0.42 -21.45
C LYS A 11 47.87 1.69 -21.94
N PHE A 12 47.34 2.88 -21.67
CA PHE A 12 48.19 4.06 -21.41
C PHE A 12 47.46 5.07 -20.52
N PHE A 13 48.18 5.56 -19.51
CA PHE A 13 47.82 6.62 -18.55
C PHE A 13 48.28 7.97 -19.13
N LEU A 14 47.52 9.06 -18.97
CA LEU A 14 48.05 10.36 -18.54
C LEU A 14 46.97 11.44 -18.36
N LEU A 15 47.30 12.30 -17.40
CA LEU A 15 46.57 13.33 -16.68
C LEU A 15 46.81 14.68 -17.35
N ILE A 16 45.79 15.49 -17.66
CA ILE A 16 45.96 16.95 -17.89
C ILE A 16 44.77 17.73 -17.30
N ASN A 17 45.14 18.70 -16.47
CA ASN A 17 44.37 19.76 -15.85
C ASN A 17 43.51 20.58 -16.82
N PHE A 18 42.35 21.05 -16.37
CA PHE A 18 41.79 22.33 -16.84
C PHE A 18 41.15 23.10 -15.69
N LEU A 19 41.80 24.19 -15.30
CA LEU A 19 41.20 25.29 -14.55
C LEU A 19 40.17 26.00 -15.43
N PHE A 20 39.01 26.33 -14.87
CA PHE A 20 38.22 27.47 -15.33
C PHE A 20 37.83 28.32 -14.12
N LEU A 21 38.46 29.48 -14.02
CA LEU A 21 38.04 30.62 -13.21
C LEU A 21 37.02 31.42 -14.02
N ILE A 22 35.79 31.59 -13.50
CA ILE A 22 34.93 32.72 -13.86
C ILE A 22 34.34 33.32 -12.58
N SER A 23 34.51 34.62 -12.51
CA SER A 23 34.27 35.59 -11.44
C SER A 23 32.81 35.98 -11.19
N CYS A 24 32.58 36.44 -9.96
CA CYS A 24 31.63 37.49 -9.52
C CYS A 24 30.13 37.38 -9.87
N SER A 25 29.31 37.19 -8.84
CA SER A 25 28.57 38.32 -8.21
C SER A 25 27.74 37.85 -7.02
N SER A 26 27.99 38.48 -5.87
CA SER A 26 27.25 38.33 -4.62
C SER A 26 26.34 39.55 -4.44
N SER A 27 25.05 39.39 -4.72
CA SER A 27 24.04 40.40 -4.36
C SER A 27 23.44 40.06 -3.01
N LEU A 28 23.98 40.69 -1.96
CA LEU A 28 23.34 40.83 -0.66
C LEU A 28 22.11 41.73 -0.81
N LEU A 29 20.93 41.17 -0.58
CA LEU A 29 19.69 41.94 -0.45
C LEU A 29 19.71 42.71 0.87
N ARG A 30 19.67 44.04 0.78
CA ARG A 30 19.45 44.96 1.90
C ARG A 30 18.04 44.79 2.48
N PRO A 31 17.84 45.00 3.79
CA PRO A 31 16.52 45.03 4.39
C PRO A 31 15.79 46.33 4.02
N VAL A 32 14.49 46.22 3.76
CA VAL A 32 13.61 47.36 3.48
C VAL A 32 13.20 48.01 4.80
N GLU A 33 13.62 49.27 4.99
CA GLU A 33 13.09 50.19 6.01
C GLU A 33 11.62 50.50 5.71
N LYS A 34 10.76 50.37 6.74
CA LYS A 34 9.39 50.89 6.70
C LYS A 34 9.40 52.35 7.13
N THR A 35 9.31 53.25 6.17
CA THR A 35 9.03 54.67 6.38
C THR A 35 7.62 54.83 6.97
N ARG A 36 7.51 55.40 8.17
CA ARG A 36 6.24 55.86 8.75
C ARG A 36 5.89 57.22 8.14
N PHE A 37 4.79 57.27 7.39
CA PHE A 37 4.13 58.54 7.06
C PHE A 37 3.30 58.98 8.26
N THR A 38 3.63 60.15 8.82
CA THR A 38 2.79 60.90 9.75
C THR A 38 2.01 61.94 8.97
N GLU A 39 0.74 61.67 8.67
CA GLU A 39 -0.21 62.70 8.29
C GLU A 39 -0.97 63.18 9.53
N LYS A 40 -0.81 64.48 9.84
CA LYS A 40 -1.70 65.22 10.73
C LYS A 40 -3.02 65.44 9.98
N LEU A 41 -4.09 64.78 10.43
CA LEU A 41 -5.44 65.06 9.96
C LEU A 41 -6.09 66.14 10.84
N VAL A 42 -6.58 67.17 10.16
CA VAL A 42 -7.40 68.27 10.66
C VAL A 42 -8.77 67.72 11.04
N ASN A 43 -9.24 68.11 12.22
CA ASN A 43 -10.49 67.64 12.81
C ASN A 43 -11.69 68.39 12.18
N VAL A 44 -12.45 67.73 11.32
CA VAL A 44 -13.78 68.20 10.88
C VAL A 44 -14.81 67.30 11.55
N GLN A 45 -15.54 67.88 12.50
CA GLN A 45 -16.51 67.18 13.33
C GLN A 45 -17.86 67.14 12.59
N VAL A 46 -18.18 65.99 12.00
CA VAL A 46 -19.53 65.70 11.49
C VAL A 46 -20.15 64.65 12.40
N GLN A 47 -21.19 65.04 13.14
CA GLN A 47 -21.95 64.14 13.99
C GLN A 47 -22.78 63.18 13.13
N HIS A 48 -22.46 61.89 13.22
CA HIS A 48 -23.37 60.80 12.87
C HIS A 48 -23.66 59.99 14.13
N PRO A 49 -24.89 59.49 14.28
CA PRO A 49 -25.33 58.81 15.50
C PRO A 49 -24.50 57.55 15.72
N ILE A 50 -23.95 57.43 16.92
CA ILE A 50 -23.21 56.26 17.39
C ILE A 50 -24.21 55.10 17.50
N ILE A 51 -24.19 54.20 16.53
CA ILE A 51 -24.61 52.82 16.77
C ILE A 51 -23.38 52.14 17.34
N GLU A 52 -23.38 51.88 18.65
CA GLU A 52 -22.41 50.99 19.29
C GLU A 52 -22.64 49.57 18.72
N THR A 53 -22.02 49.27 17.58
CA THR A 53 -21.71 47.89 17.26
C THR A 53 -20.63 47.45 18.23
N GLN A 54 -21.04 46.74 19.28
CA GLN A 54 -20.13 45.96 20.08
C GLN A 54 -19.40 44.99 19.14
N GLU A 55 -18.16 45.33 18.79
CA GLU A 55 -17.20 44.36 18.29
C GLU A 55 -16.90 43.39 19.44
N THR A 56 -17.73 42.36 19.56
CA THR A 56 -17.38 41.19 20.36
C THR A 56 -16.16 40.57 19.70
N ASP A 57 -14.98 40.86 20.25
CA ASP A 57 -13.71 40.14 20.05
C ASP A 57 -13.92 38.68 20.49
N SER A 58 -14.65 37.96 19.65
CA SER A 58 -14.96 36.55 19.84
C SER A 58 -13.79 35.80 19.25
N GLN A 59 -12.74 35.60 20.04
CA GLN A 59 -11.72 34.61 19.71
C GLN A 59 -12.45 33.31 19.31
N PRO A 60 -12.26 32.79 18.08
CA PRO A 60 -13.01 31.64 17.61
C PRO A 60 -12.86 30.50 18.62
N LEU A 61 -13.98 29.91 19.04
CA LEU A 61 -13.96 28.77 19.96
C LEU A 61 -12.95 27.72 19.48
N PRO A 62 -12.12 27.16 20.37
CA PRO A 62 -11.08 26.22 19.97
C PRO A 62 -11.72 25.00 19.31
N ILE A 63 -11.23 24.63 18.13
CA ILE A 63 -11.71 23.45 17.41
C ILE A 63 -11.36 22.20 18.22
N LYS A 64 -12.35 21.61 18.89
CA LYS A 64 -12.17 20.44 19.78
C LYS A 64 -12.19 19.10 19.05
N ASN A 65 -12.67 19.05 17.80
CA ASN A 65 -12.86 17.81 17.04
C ASN A 65 -12.06 17.83 15.72
N VAL A 66 -11.35 16.74 15.41
CA VAL A 66 -10.54 16.61 14.19
C VAL A 66 -11.35 16.76 12.91
N TRP A 67 -12.62 16.32 12.89
CA TRP A 67 -13.49 16.46 11.73
C TRP A 67 -13.71 17.92 11.36
N GLN A 68 -13.99 18.77 12.35
CA GLN A 68 -14.18 20.21 12.13
C GLN A 68 -12.91 20.86 11.56
N ARG A 69 -11.74 20.53 12.12
CA ARG A 69 -10.44 21.00 11.61
C ARG A 69 -10.20 20.51 10.18
N LEU A 70 -10.47 19.24 9.90
CA LEU A 70 -10.31 18.65 8.58
C LEU A 70 -11.20 19.33 7.54
N PHE A 71 -12.48 19.58 7.84
CA PHE A 71 -13.41 20.21 6.91
C PHE A 71 -13.00 21.64 6.56
N ALA A 72 -12.43 22.38 7.51
CA ALA A 72 -11.89 23.71 7.27
C ALA A 72 -10.70 23.72 6.28
N LEU A 73 -10.05 22.56 6.08
CA LEU A 73 -8.93 22.40 5.13
C LEU A 73 -9.37 21.93 3.74
N TYR A 74 -10.66 21.65 3.52
CA TYR A 74 -11.14 21.18 2.21
C TYR A 74 -10.95 22.25 1.13
N LYS A 75 -10.48 21.82 -0.04
CA LYS A 75 -10.20 22.71 -1.18
C LYS A 75 -10.90 22.29 -2.47
N PHE A 76 -11.54 21.13 -2.52
CA PHE A 76 -12.26 20.70 -3.70
C PHE A 76 -13.60 21.43 -3.80
N SER A 77 -13.78 22.19 -4.88
CA SER A 77 -15.04 22.82 -5.22
C SER A 77 -16.14 21.78 -5.48
N ASN A 78 -17.40 22.17 -5.33
CA ASN A 78 -18.53 21.36 -5.76
C ASN A 78 -18.45 21.08 -7.27
N ILE A 79 -18.30 19.82 -7.64
CA ILE A 79 -18.19 19.36 -9.03
C ILE A 79 -19.43 18.53 -9.35
N ASP A 80 -20.26 19.03 -10.27
CA ASP A 80 -21.35 18.23 -10.81
C ASP A 80 -20.81 17.18 -11.78
N ASN A 81 -20.78 15.93 -11.32
CA ASN A 81 -20.38 14.80 -12.17
C ASN A 81 -21.17 13.54 -11.82
N LYS A 82 -21.75 12.90 -12.85
CA LYS A 82 -22.44 11.61 -12.71
C LYS A 82 -21.60 10.53 -12.02
N ARG A 83 -20.26 10.54 -12.17
CA ARG A 83 -19.38 9.60 -11.45
C ARG A 83 -19.39 9.82 -9.96
N ILE A 84 -19.39 11.08 -9.50
CA ILE A 84 -19.44 11.43 -8.08
C ILE A 84 -20.80 11.01 -7.51
N GLN A 85 -21.89 11.32 -8.21
CA GLN A 85 -23.25 10.93 -7.80
C GLN A 85 -23.42 9.41 -7.62
N ASN A 86 -22.80 8.61 -8.50
CA ASN A 86 -22.82 7.15 -8.35
C ASN A 86 -22.09 6.67 -7.09
N GLU A 87 -20.95 7.27 -6.75
CA GLU A 87 -20.21 6.90 -5.54
C GLU A 87 -20.91 7.40 -4.27
N LEU A 88 -21.52 8.60 -4.30
CA LEU A 88 -22.40 9.10 -3.23
C LEU A 88 -23.53 8.10 -2.94
N ASN A 89 -24.24 7.66 -3.98
CA ASN A 89 -25.30 6.66 -3.85
C ASN A 89 -24.78 5.31 -3.34
N TRP A 90 -23.55 4.94 -3.67
CA TRP A 90 -22.93 3.74 -3.12
C TRP A 90 -22.71 3.90 -1.62
N TYR A 91 -22.05 4.96 -1.16
CA TYR A 91 -21.78 5.17 0.26
C TYR A 91 -23.05 5.27 1.09
N ARG A 92 -24.10 5.95 0.61
CA ARG A 92 -25.41 6.02 1.28
C ARG A 92 -26.06 4.65 1.50
N LYS A 93 -25.82 3.70 0.60
CA LYS A 93 -26.33 2.32 0.72
C LYS A 93 -25.45 1.43 1.60
N HIS A 94 -24.32 1.93 2.09
CA HIS A 94 -23.36 1.19 2.91
C HIS A 94 -22.96 2.00 4.15
N PRO A 95 -23.90 2.38 5.03
CA PRO A 95 -23.60 3.14 6.24
C PRO A 95 -22.61 2.42 7.17
N GLU A 96 -22.63 1.09 7.20
CA GLU A 96 -21.69 0.27 7.97
C GLU A 96 -20.24 0.41 7.48
N TYR A 97 -20.05 0.73 6.20
CA TYR A 97 -18.74 1.05 5.68
C TYR A 97 -18.23 2.37 6.26
N ILE A 98 -19.09 3.40 6.31
CA ILE A 98 -18.76 4.73 6.84
C ILE A 98 -18.41 4.62 8.32
N GLU A 99 -19.24 3.97 9.13
CA GLU A 99 -18.98 3.74 10.55
C GLU A 99 -17.63 3.05 10.79
N ARG A 100 -17.35 1.98 10.02
CA ARG A 100 -16.10 1.23 10.14
C ARG A 100 -14.87 2.07 9.81
N VAL A 101 -14.93 2.90 8.77
CA VAL A 101 -13.74 3.70 8.37
C VAL A 101 -13.46 4.82 9.36
N GLN A 102 -14.49 5.40 9.98
CA GLN A 102 -14.32 6.36 11.08
C GLN A 102 -13.60 5.72 12.27
N LYS A 103 -14.07 4.54 12.72
CA LYS A 103 -13.44 3.77 13.82
C LYS A 103 -11.98 3.40 13.52
N ASN A 104 -11.68 3.05 12.26
CA ASN A 104 -10.33 2.73 11.84
C ASN A 104 -9.43 3.98 11.76
N ALA A 105 -9.98 5.12 11.36
CA ALA A 105 -9.26 6.38 11.20
C ALA A 105 -8.91 7.04 12.54
N ALA A 106 -9.74 6.88 13.56
CA ALA A 106 -9.63 7.60 14.84
C ALA A 106 -8.20 7.69 15.43
N PRO A 107 -7.39 6.61 15.47
CA PRO A 107 -6.03 6.71 16.04
C PRO A 107 -5.04 7.51 15.21
N TYR A 108 -5.30 7.71 13.91
CA TYR A 108 -4.33 8.25 12.96
C TYR A 108 -4.75 9.58 12.35
N LEU A 109 -6.05 9.90 12.36
CA LEU A 109 -6.61 11.03 11.63
C LEU A 109 -5.98 12.35 12.09
N PHE A 110 -5.83 12.57 13.40
CA PHE A 110 -5.17 13.78 13.93
C PHE A 110 -3.77 13.96 13.33
N HIS A 111 -2.94 12.91 13.35
CA HIS A 111 -1.58 12.98 12.81
C HIS A 111 -1.59 13.30 11.31
N ILE A 112 -2.44 12.62 10.53
CA ILE A 112 -2.50 12.83 9.08
C ILE A 112 -3.01 14.23 8.74
N VAL A 113 -4.04 14.73 9.44
CA VAL A 113 -4.54 16.11 9.28
C VAL A 113 -3.44 17.12 9.57
N ASN A 114 -2.70 16.93 10.66
CA ASN A 114 -1.59 17.78 11.02
C ASN A 114 -0.48 17.79 9.95
N GLU A 115 -0.14 16.64 9.37
CA GLU A 115 0.87 16.54 8.30
C GLU A 115 0.41 17.14 6.97
N ILE A 116 -0.89 17.10 6.67
CA ILE A 116 -1.49 17.74 5.50
C ILE A 116 -1.49 19.26 5.64
N GLU A 117 -1.90 19.76 6.81
CA GLU A 117 -1.97 21.20 7.10
C GLU A 117 -0.58 21.83 7.02
N LYS A 118 0.45 21.20 7.62
CA LYS A 118 1.85 21.63 7.53
C LYS A 118 2.35 21.80 6.09
N ARG A 119 1.84 20.99 5.16
CA ARG A 119 2.22 20.99 3.73
C ARG A 119 1.32 21.89 2.88
N GLY A 120 0.26 22.46 3.45
CA GLY A 120 -0.73 23.25 2.71
C GLY A 120 -1.56 22.45 1.70
N LEU A 121 -1.60 21.12 1.84
CA LEU A 121 -2.32 20.20 0.97
C LEU A 121 -3.84 20.28 1.20
N PRO A 122 -4.68 19.90 0.22
CA PRO A 122 -6.13 19.79 0.42
C PRO A 122 -6.47 18.81 1.54
N GLY A 123 -7.37 19.20 2.44
CA GLY A 123 -7.81 18.38 3.56
C GLY A 123 -8.34 17.01 3.12
N GLU A 124 -8.98 16.92 1.95
CA GLU A 124 -9.51 15.68 1.38
C GLU A 124 -8.44 14.58 1.25
N PHE A 125 -7.16 14.93 1.12
CA PHE A 125 -6.07 13.94 1.07
C PHE A 125 -6.00 13.11 2.37
N ALA A 126 -6.50 13.63 3.50
CA ALA A 126 -6.58 12.89 4.76
C ALA A 126 -7.53 11.70 4.64
N LEU A 127 -8.45 11.71 3.69
CA LEU A 127 -9.40 10.63 3.47
C LEU A 127 -8.88 9.56 2.49
N LEU A 128 -7.72 9.75 1.87
CA LEU A 128 -7.16 8.75 0.95
C LEU A 128 -6.97 7.36 1.58
N PRO A 129 -6.53 7.21 2.85
CA PRO A 129 -6.47 5.90 3.47
C PRO A 129 -7.83 5.20 3.59
N ILE A 130 -8.97 5.91 3.56
CA ILE A 130 -10.31 5.30 3.44
C ILE A 130 -10.39 4.52 2.12
N ILE A 131 -10.02 5.17 1.02
CA ILE A 131 -10.11 4.61 -0.34
C ILE A 131 -9.10 3.48 -0.54
N GLU A 132 -7.90 3.65 0.00
CA GLU A 132 -6.78 2.73 -0.17
C GLU A 132 -6.91 1.46 0.70
N SER A 133 -7.12 1.64 2.00
CA SER A 133 -7.03 0.54 2.97
C SER A 133 -8.23 0.43 3.90
N ALA A 134 -9.23 1.33 3.78
CA ALA A 134 -10.23 1.57 4.82
C ALA A 134 -9.58 1.90 6.18
N TYR A 135 -8.46 2.62 6.16
CA TYR A 135 -7.64 2.96 7.34
C TYR A 135 -7.09 1.73 8.10
N ARG A 136 -6.90 0.60 7.41
CA ARG A 136 -6.39 -0.63 8.02
C ARG A 136 -4.86 -0.71 7.90
N PRO A 137 -4.11 -0.64 9.00
CA PRO A 137 -2.64 -0.60 8.96
C PRO A 137 -1.99 -1.88 8.42
N PHE A 138 -2.67 -3.03 8.58
CA PHE A 138 -2.21 -4.32 8.07
C PHE A 138 -2.75 -4.66 6.67
N ALA A 139 -3.44 -3.73 5.99
CA ALA A 139 -3.99 -3.97 4.66
C ALA A 139 -2.91 -4.42 3.68
N TYR A 140 -3.26 -5.40 2.84
CA TYR A 140 -2.38 -5.95 1.82
C TYR A 140 -3.18 -6.28 0.55
N SER A 141 -2.78 -5.70 -0.59
CA SER A 141 -3.51 -5.87 -1.84
C SER A 141 -2.95 -7.01 -2.72
N PRO A 142 -3.73 -7.50 -3.71
CA PRO A 142 -3.22 -8.39 -4.76
C PRO A 142 -2.07 -7.78 -5.57
N GLY A 143 -1.93 -6.45 -5.59
CA GLY A 143 -0.81 -5.73 -6.19
C GLY A 143 0.45 -5.67 -5.33
N ARG A 144 0.45 -6.34 -4.17
CA ARG A 144 1.48 -6.24 -3.11
C ARG A 144 1.54 -4.89 -2.41
N ALA A 145 0.52 -4.06 -2.58
CA ALA A 145 0.42 -2.81 -1.82
C ALA A 145 0.23 -3.09 -0.33
N ALA A 146 0.78 -2.27 0.55
CA ALA A 146 0.72 -2.49 2.00
C ALA A 146 0.49 -1.18 2.78
N GLY A 147 -0.12 -1.29 3.96
CA GLY A 147 -0.25 -0.17 4.91
C GLY A 147 -1.47 0.72 4.67
N LEU A 148 -1.57 1.80 5.44
CA LEU A 148 -2.64 2.80 5.33
C LEU A 148 -2.74 3.36 3.91
N TRP A 149 -1.58 3.69 3.34
CA TRP A 149 -1.41 4.37 2.06
C TRP A 149 -1.23 3.42 0.86
N GLN A 150 -1.26 2.11 1.08
CA GLN A 150 -1.15 1.09 0.03
C GLN A 150 0.07 1.28 -0.91
N PHE A 151 1.25 1.44 -0.33
CA PHE A 151 2.48 1.47 -1.12
C PHE A 151 2.80 0.11 -1.75
N ILE A 152 3.00 0.06 -3.06
CA ILE A 152 3.64 -1.08 -3.72
C ILE A 152 5.13 -1.15 -3.35
N PRO A 153 5.77 -2.34 -3.40
CA PRO A 153 7.14 -2.51 -2.90
C PRO A 153 8.17 -1.58 -3.55
N SER A 154 8.12 -1.41 -4.88
CA SER A 154 9.06 -0.58 -5.62
C SER A 154 8.95 0.89 -5.25
N THR A 155 7.72 1.44 -5.27
CA THR A 155 7.47 2.84 -4.91
C THR A 155 7.86 3.10 -3.46
N GLY A 156 7.49 2.22 -2.53
CA GLY A 156 7.90 2.39 -1.14
C GLY A 156 9.41 2.49 -0.99
N LYS A 157 10.20 1.65 -1.68
CA LYS A 157 11.68 1.76 -1.66
C LYS A 157 12.19 3.07 -2.25
N SER A 158 11.60 3.53 -3.35
CA SER A 158 11.96 4.80 -3.98
C SER A 158 11.73 6.00 -3.06
N PHE A 159 10.76 5.91 -2.14
CA PHE A 159 10.46 6.90 -1.11
C PHE A 159 11.06 6.54 0.26
N GLY A 160 12.16 5.78 0.29
CA GLY A 160 12.91 5.51 1.53
C GLY A 160 12.28 4.52 2.51
N LEU A 161 11.13 3.91 2.17
CA LEU A 161 10.45 2.94 3.03
C LEU A 161 11.20 1.60 3.03
N LYS A 162 11.99 1.39 4.09
CA LYS A 162 12.76 0.15 4.33
C LYS A 162 11.83 -1.07 4.35
N GLN A 163 12.27 -2.15 3.70
CA GLN A 163 11.54 -3.42 3.61
C GLN A 163 12.50 -4.57 3.94
N THR A 164 12.59 -4.89 5.22
CA THR A 164 13.45 -5.93 5.80
C THR A 164 12.62 -7.08 6.33
N TRP A 165 13.28 -8.11 6.88
CA TRP A 165 12.60 -9.22 7.55
C TRP A 165 11.88 -8.76 8.84
N TRP A 166 12.44 -7.77 9.54
CA TRP A 166 11.91 -7.22 10.78
C TRP A 166 10.89 -6.11 10.55
N TYR A 167 11.06 -5.32 9.50
CA TYR A 167 10.36 -4.05 9.34
C TYR A 167 9.87 -3.83 7.90
N ASP A 168 8.60 -3.43 7.73
CA ASP A 168 8.03 -2.97 6.46
C ASP A 168 7.50 -1.54 6.62
N GLY A 169 8.34 -0.56 6.28
CA GLY A 169 8.06 0.87 6.44
C GLY A 169 6.85 1.36 5.65
N ARG A 170 6.33 0.57 4.70
CA ARG A 170 5.06 0.85 4.02
C ARG A 170 3.86 0.79 4.96
N ARG A 171 4.01 0.14 6.11
CA ARG A 171 2.99 0.12 7.15
C ARG A 171 3.27 1.10 8.28
N ASP A 172 4.50 1.62 8.41
CA ASP A 172 4.85 2.53 9.48
C ASP A 172 4.02 3.81 9.36
N VAL A 173 3.26 4.13 10.40
CA VAL A 173 2.26 5.21 10.33
C VAL A 173 2.91 6.55 10.00
N LEU A 174 4.05 6.86 10.64
CA LEU A 174 4.76 8.12 10.41
C LEU A 174 5.44 8.08 9.04
N ALA A 175 6.33 7.11 8.81
CA ALA A 175 7.17 7.09 7.62
C ALA A 175 6.34 6.93 6.34
N SER A 176 5.27 6.12 6.36
CA SER A 176 4.40 5.95 5.18
C SER A 176 3.49 7.16 4.95
N THR A 177 3.13 7.93 5.98
CA THR A 177 2.38 9.18 5.81
C THR A 177 3.27 10.23 5.15
N ASP A 178 4.47 10.46 5.67
CA ASP A 178 5.43 11.39 5.06
C ASP A 178 5.70 11.01 3.60
N ALA A 179 6.04 9.74 3.35
CA ALA A 179 6.31 9.26 1.98
C ALA A 179 5.09 9.39 1.05
N ALA A 180 3.86 9.18 1.55
CA ALA A 180 2.65 9.30 0.74
C ALA A 180 2.39 10.74 0.34
N LEU A 181 2.53 11.68 1.28
CA LEU A 181 2.33 13.09 1.03
C LEU A 181 3.42 13.65 0.10
N ASP A 182 4.68 13.29 0.31
CA ASP A 182 5.78 13.64 -0.60
C ASP A 182 5.54 13.09 -2.02
N TYR A 183 5.01 11.86 -2.12
CA TYR A 183 4.68 11.28 -3.41
C TYR A 183 3.51 12.03 -4.08
N LEU A 184 2.45 12.36 -3.33
CA LEU A 184 1.32 13.14 -3.83
C LEU A 184 1.74 14.54 -4.29
N ASP A 185 2.61 15.21 -3.56
CA ASP A 185 3.19 16.50 -3.95
C ASP A 185 3.97 16.37 -5.25
N SER A 186 4.86 15.38 -5.36
CA SER A 186 5.65 15.15 -6.58
C SER A 186 4.77 14.85 -7.81
N LEU A 187 3.65 14.16 -7.61
CA LEU A 187 2.70 13.85 -8.67
C LEU A 187 1.89 15.07 -9.07
N THR A 188 1.41 15.84 -8.10
CA THR A 188 0.68 17.09 -8.34
C THR A 188 1.56 18.09 -9.10
N ALA A 189 2.79 18.29 -8.66
CA ALA A 189 3.77 19.15 -9.32
C ALA A 189 4.04 18.71 -10.77
N ARG A 190 4.19 17.39 -11.00
CA ARG A 190 4.35 16.82 -12.35
C ARG A 190 3.20 17.15 -13.31
N PHE A 191 1.98 17.36 -12.80
CA PHE A 191 0.81 17.71 -13.60
C PHE A 191 0.40 19.18 -13.46
N GLY A 192 1.35 20.06 -13.13
CA GLY A 192 1.14 21.51 -13.14
C GLY A 192 0.22 22.01 -12.03
N GLY A 193 0.22 21.34 -10.88
CA GLY A 193 -0.64 21.71 -9.75
C GLY A 193 -2.04 21.07 -9.78
N ASP A 194 -2.37 20.27 -10.79
CA ASP A 194 -3.67 19.60 -10.88
C ASP A 194 -3.75 18.41 -9.91
N TRP A 195 -4.43 18.63 -8.77
CA TRP A 195 -4.65 17.60 -7.74
C TRP A 195 -5.38 16.38 -8.28
N PHE A 196 -6.32 16.51 -9.22
CA PHE A 196 -7.07 15.36 -9.73
C PHE A 196 -6.22 14.47 -10.64
N LEU A 197 -5.34 15.06 -11.44
CA LEU A 197 -4.33 14.31 -12.20
C LEU A 197 -3.27 13.69 -11.27
N GLY A 198 -2.86 14.41 -10.22
CA GLY A 198 -1.98 13.89 -9.17
C GLY A 198 -2.56 12.65 -8.48
N LEU A 199 -3.80 12.73 -8.00
CA LEU A 199 -4.55 11.62 -7.40
C LEU A 199 -4.73 10.44 -8.36
N ALA A 200 -5.10 10.70 -9.61
CA ALA A 200 -5.21 9.66 -10.62
C ALA A 200 -3.85 8.97 -10.88
N ALA A 201 -2.76 9.73 -10.81
CA ALA A 201 -1.41 9.21 -10.96
C ALA A 201 -0.92 8.45 -9.73
N TYR A 202 -1.41 8.77 -8.53
CA TYR A 202 -1.13 7.99 -7.33
C TYR A 202 -1.66 6.56 -7.51
N ASN A 203 -2.91 6.42 -7.97
CA ASN A 203 -3.53 5.12 -8.20
C ASN A 203 -2.97 4.38 -9.44
N ALA A 204 -2.81 5.06 -10.59
CA ALA A 204 -2.44 4.41 -11.84
C ALA A 204 -0.94 4.42 -12.15
N GLY A 205 -0.16 5.23 -11.45
CA GLY A 205 1.20 5.63 -11.83
C GLY A 205 1.23 6.79 -12.83
N GLY A 206 2.10 7.77 -12.60
CA GLY A 206 2.22 9.00 -13.42
C GLY A 206 2.55 8.75 -14.90
N GLY A 207 3.23 7.65 -15.24
CA GLY A 207 3.48 7.27 -16.63
C GLY A 207 2.19 6.93 -17.40
N ASN A 208 1.23 6.27 -16.75
CA ASN A 208 -0.06 5.92 -17.35
C ASN A 208 -0.92 7.16 -17.58
N ILE A 209 -0.92 8.10 -16.62
CA ILE A 209 -1.62 9.39 -16.77
C ILE A 209 -0.99 10.22 -17.88
N SER A 210 0.35 10.32 -17.91
CA SER A 210 1.06 11.02 -18.99
C SER A 210 0.74 10.44 -20.37
N LYS A 211 0.61 9.11 -20.48
CA LYS A 211 0.22 8.44 -21.72
C LYS A 211 -1.23 8.75 -22.12
N ALA A 212 -2.15 8.83 -21.15
CA ALA A 212 -3.53 9.21 -21.40
C ALA A 212 -3.63 10.67 -21.87
N ILE A 213 -2.90 11.59 -21.23
CA ILE A 213 -2.81 13.00 -21.62
C ILE A 213 -2.30 13.13 -23.05
N ARG A 214 -1.15 12.52 -23.39
CA ARG A 214 -0.60 12.56 -24.75
C ARG A 214 -1.58 12.04 -25.81
N ARG A 215 -2.34 10.98 -25.47
CA ARG A 215 -3.38 10.46 -26.36
C ARG A 215 -4.48 11.50 -26.60
N ASN A 216 -4.98 12.16 -25.55
CA ASN A 216 -6.01 13.19 -25.72
C ASN A 216 -5.49 14.40 -26.49
N LYS A 217 -4.27 14.87 -26.21
CA LYS A 217 -3.62 15.95 -26.97
C LYS A 217 -3.53 15.64 -28.47
N LYS A 218 -3.12 14.42 -28.84
CA LYS A 218 -3.05 13.97 -30.25
C LYS A 218 -4.41 14.03 -30.97
N HIS A 219 -5.51 13.93 -30.23
CA HIS A 219 -6.86 13.98 -30.77
C HIS A 219 -7.58 15.32 -30.53
N GLY A 220 -6.87 16.38 -30.12
CA GLY A 220 -7.48 17.69 -29.83
C GLY A 220 -8.48 17.67 -28.68
N LYS A 221 -8.39 16.70 -27.76
CA LYS A 221 -9.31 16.56 -26.62
C LYS A 221 -8.73 17.18 -25.36
N LYS A 222 -9.61 17.65 -24.48
CA LYS A 222 -9.27 18.13 -23.13
C LYS A 222 -8.43 17.09 -22.37
N THR A 223 -7.51 17.55 -21.53
CA THR A 223 -6.53 16.69 -20.84
C THR A 223 -6.73 16.61 -19.33
N ASP A 224 -7.76 17.26 -18.80
CA ASP A 224 -8.18 17.17 -17.42
C ASP A 224 -8.62 15.74 -17.05
N TYR A 225 -8.56 15.40 -15.76
CA TYR A 225 -8.94 14.09 -15.24
C TYR A 225 -10.29 13.60 -15.77
N TRP A 226 -11.27 14.48 -15.90
CA TRP A 226 -12.63 14.12 -16.26
C TRP A 226 -12.72 13.66 -17.72
N SER A 227 -11.87 14.21 -18.58
CA SER A 227 -11.80 13.92 -20.01
C SER A 227 -10.89 12.75 -20.40
N LEU A 228 -10.03 12.27 -19.49
CA LEU A 228 -9.09 11.18 -19.79
C LEU A 228 -9.75 9.80 -19.88
N LYS A 229 -9.37 9.02 -20.91
CA LYS A 229 -9.72 7.60 -20.99
C LYS A 229 -8.83 6.76 -20.07
N LEU A 230 -9.29 6.57 -18.84
CA LEU A 230 -8.63 5.79 -17.79
C LEU A 230 -9.28 4.41 -17.60
N ASN A 231 -8.57 3.50 -16.92
CA ASN A 231 -9.14 2.22 -16.49
C ASN A 231 -10.26 2.46 -15.44
N LYS A 232 -11.13 1.48 -15.20
CA LYS A 232 -12.30 1.65 -14.32
C LYS A 232 -11.91 2.09 -12.90
N GLU A 233 -10.86 1.52 -12.32
CA GLU A 233 -10.42 1.79 -10.96
C GLU A 233 -9.96 3.26 -10.82
N THR A 234 -9.02 3.68 -11.65
CA THR A 234 -8.48 5.04 -11.65
C THR A 234 -9.54 6.10 -12.01
N ARG A 235 -10.46 5.76 -12.92
CA ARG A 235 -11.57 6.65 -13.32
C ARG A 235 -12.57 6.90 -12.19
N LEU A 236 -12.62 6.03 -11.18
CA LEU A 236 -13.50 6.17 -10.02
C LEU A 236 -12.74 6.63 -8.76
N TYR A 237 -11.40 6.71 -8.81
CA TYR A 237 -10.58 7.05 -7.66
C TYR A 237 -10.88 8.44 -7.08
N VAL A 238 -10.82 9.49 -7.91
CA VAL A 238 -11.16 10.87 -7.49
C VAL A 238 -12.66 11.00 -7.13
N PRO A 239 -13.62 10.46 -7.91
CA PRO A 239 -15.03 10.49 -7.54
C PRO A 239 -15.34 9.89 -6.17
N LYS A 240 -14.68 8.78 -5.79
CA LYS A 240 -14.86 8.18 -4.45
C LYS A 240 -14.43 9.11 -3.34
N LEU A 241 -13.28 9.77 -3.52
CA LEU A 241 -12.74 10.71 -2.55
C LEU A 241 -13.66 11.92 -2.36
N ILE A 242 -14.13 12.50 -3.46
CA ILE A 242 -15.07 13.63 -3.42
C ILE A 242 -16.40 13.20 -2.78
N ALA A 243 -16.91 12.01 -3.11
CA ALA A 243 -18.15 11.53 -2.53
C ALA A 243 -18.07 11.31 -1.01
N ILE A 244 -16.99 10.68 -0.51
CA ILE A 244 -16.84 10.44 0.93
C ILE A 244 -16.55 11.74 1.69
N SER A 245 -15.75 12.66 1.14
CA SER A 245 -15.52 13.98 1.75
C SER A 245 -16.82 14.75 1.88
N HIS A 246 -17.64 14.77 0.84
CA HIS A 246 -18.95 15.44 0.84
C HIS A 246 -19.91 14.84 1.87
N ILE A 247 -19.98 13.50 1.98
CA ILE A 247 -20.83 12.85 3.00
C ILE A 247 -20.39 13.21 4.40
N LEU A 248 -19.08 13.20 4.68
CA LEU A 248 -18.56 13.50 6.02
C LEU A 248 -18.73 14.97 6.38
N SER A 249 -18.52 15.92 5.46
CA SER A 249 -18.72 17.35 5.76
C SER A 249 -20.18 17.76 5.85
N HIS A 250 -21.10 16.97 5.29
CA HIS A 250 -22.55 17.18 5.36
C HIS A 250 -23.23 16.04 6.12
N ALA A 251 -22.58 15.53 7.17
CA ALA A 251 -23.00 14.31 7.85
C ALA A 251 -24.47 14.35 8.31
N GLU A 252 -24.94 15.49 8.81
CA GLU A 252 -26.33 15.71 9.21
C GLU A 252 -27.32 15.50 8.06
N GLN A 253 -27.04 16.08 6.88
CA GLN A 253 -27.85 15.94 5.67
C GLN A 253 -27.94 14.48 5.20
N TYR A 254 -26.89 13.70 5.44
CA TYR A 254 -26.83 12.29 5.06
C TYR A 254 -27.22 11.33 6.18
N HIS A 255 -27.64 11.83 7.34
CA HIS A 255 -27.93 11.04 8.55
C HIS A 255 -26.76 10.12 8.94
N VAL A 256 -25.55 10.65 8.88
CA VAL A 256 -24.31 9.98 9.29
C VAL A 256 -23.90 10.49 10.67
N ASP A 257 -23.80 9.59 11.63
CA ASP A 257 -23.23 9.92 12.93
C ASP A 257 -21.70 10.00 12.82
N LEU A 258 -21.15 11.20 13.04
CA LEU A 258 -19.71 11.39 13.10
C LEU A 258 -19.17 10.92 14.45
N LEU A 259 -18.25 9.96 14.43
CA LEU A 259 -17.51 9.55 15.62
C LEU A 259 -16.70 10.74 16.13
N ALA A 260 -16.91 11.13 17.38
CA ALA A 260 -16.13 12.19 18.00
C ALA A 260 -14.65 11.77 18.11
N ILE A 261 -13.78 12.50 17.41
CA ILE A 261 -12.33 12.32 17.47
C ILE A 261 -11.74 13.62 18.03
N PRO A 262 -11.21 13.61 19.27
CA PRO A 262 -10.58 14.77 19.89
C PRO A 262 -9.46 15.35 19.00
N ASN A 263 -9.39 16.68 18.87
CA ASN A 263 -8.34 17.39 18.13
C ASN A 263 -7.02 17.45 18.91
N GLU A 264 -6.52 16.29 19.30
CA GLU A 264 -5.28 16.09 20.05
C GLU A 264 -4.59 14.79 19.59
N PRO A 265 -3.27 14.67 19.78
CA PRO A 265 -2.54 13.47 19.37
C PRO A 265 -3.01 12.23 20.14
N TYR A 266 -3.43 11.20 19.41
CA TYR A 266 -3.73 9.89 20.01
C TYR A 266 -2.46 9.17 20.47
N PHE A 267 -1.39 9.27 19.69
CA PHE A 267 -0.11 8.60 19.96
C PHE A 267 1.06 9.58 19.90
N THR A 268 2.16 9.20 20.54
CA THR A 268 3.46 9.87 20.42
C THR A 268 4.56 8.87 20.09
N LYS A 269 5.66 9.37 19.53
CA LYS A 269 6.85 8.59 19.17
C LYS A 269 7.79 8.51 20.36
N VAL A 270 8.06 7.30 20.84
CA VAL A 270 8.96 7.03 21.96
C VAL A 270 10.18 6.25 21.50
N ASN A 271 11.38 6.74 21.84
CA ASN A 271 12.64 6.12 21.44
C ASN A 271 12.92 4.87 22.28
N THR A 272 13.00 3.71 21.64
CA THR A 272 13.31 2.45 22.35
C THR A 272 14.80 2.27 22.61
N GLN A 273 15.67 3.13 22.06
CA GLN A 273 17.14 3.15 22.12
C GLN A 273 17.83 1.95 21.44
N LYS A 274 17.33 0.74 21.69
CA LYS A 274 17.80 -0.54 21.17
C LYS A 274 16.61 -1.42 20.79
N GLN A 275 16.91 -2.61 20.27
CA GLN A 275 15.91 -3.65 20.04
C GLN A 275 15.14 -3.99 21.33
N ILE A 276 13.84 -4.27 21.20
CA ILE A 276 12.98 -4.71 22.31
C ILE A 276 11.91 -5.68 21.80
N ASP A 277 11.57 -6.68 22.62
CA ASP A 277 10.43 -7.58 22.39
C ASP A 277 9.12 -6.78 22.48
N LEU A 278 8.21 -6.95 21.51
CA LEU A 278 6.98 -6.17 21.46
C LEU A 278 6.04 -6.50 22.62
N ALA A 279 6.00 -7.74 23.09
CA ALA A 279 5.20 -8.09 24.26
C ALA A 279 5.81 -7.48 25.54
N ARG A 280 7.14 -7.46 25.66
CA ARG A 280 7.81 -6.70 26.73
C ARG A 280 7.46 -5.23 26.66
N ALA A 281 7.51 -4.62 25.47
CA ALA A 281 7.18 -3.21 25.31
C ALA A 281 5.72 -2.92 25.71
N SER A 282 4.80 -3.83 25.39
CA SER A 282 3.40 -3.77 25.81
C SER A 282 3.23 -3.76 27.33
N GLU A 283 3.98 -4.63 28.04
CA GLU A 283 3.97 -4.68 29.50
C GLU A 283 4.49 -3.39 30.13
N LEU A 284 5.64 -2.89 29.66
CA LEU A 284 6.23 -1.63 30.15
C LEU A 284 5.28 -0.44 29.97
N ALA A 285 4.58 -0.37 28.82
CA ALA A 285 3.59 0.66 28.54
C ALA A 285 2.25 0.39 29.23
N SER A 286 2.02 -0.83 29.73
CA SER A 286 0.75 -1.29 30.27
C SER A 286 -0.42 -1.06 29.31
N ILE A 287 -0.21 -1.51 28.07
CA ILE A 287 -1.22 -1.57 27.01
C ILE A 287 -1.37 -3.01 26.52
N ASP A 288 -2.51 -3.30 25.89
CA ASP A 288 -2.68 -4.57 25.21
C ASP A 288 -1.79 -4.63 23.94
N ILE A 289 -1.36 -5.84 23.61
CA ILE A 289 -0.46 -6.07 22.49
C ILE A 289 -1.12 -5.77 21.13
N GLU A 290 -2.45 -5.83 21.04
CA GLU A 290 -3.18 -5.51 19.82
C GLU A 290 -3.12 -4.00 19.51
N THR A 291 -3.28 -3.15 20.52
CA THR A 291 -3.10 -1.71 20.46
C THR A 291 -1.67 -1.36 20.05
N LEU A 292 -0.66 -2.00 20.66
CA LEU A 292 0.74 -1.79 20.27
C LEU A 292 0.97 -2.15 18.80
N TYR A 293 0.47 -3.30 18.34
CA TYR A 293 0.58 -3.72 16.94
C TYR A 293 -0.20 -2.82 15.98
N LYS A 294 -1.37 -2.34 16.37
CA LYS A 294 -2.21 -1.44 15.58
C LYS A 294 -1.46 -0.14 15.31
N LEU A 295 -0.81 0.44 16.32
CA LEU A 295 0.02 1.63 16.19
C LEU A 295 1.38 1.36 15.51
N ASN A 296 1.94 0.15 15.65
CA ASN A 296 3.25 -0.21 15.13
C ASN A 296 3.24 -1.37 14.12
N PRO A 297 2.43 -1.29 13.05
CA PRO A 297 2.17 -2.41 12.14
C PRO A 297 3.36 -2.75 11.21
N ALA A 298 4.41 -1.91 11.23
CA ALA A 298 5.61 -2.09 10.42
C ALA A 298 6.49 -3.22 10.94
N PHE A 299 6.47 -3.51 12.24
CA PHE A 299 7.24 -4.60 12.80
C PHE A 299 6.59 -5.94 12.47
N ASN A 300 7.26 -6.70 11.59
CA ASN A 300 6.76 -7.96 11.06
C ASN A 300 6.91 -9.14 12.04
N GLN A 301 7.57 -8.94 13.18
CA GLN A 301 8.07 -10.02 14.02
C GLN A 301 7.64 -9.82 15.48
N TRP A 302 8.21 -10.62 16.37
CA TRP A 302 7.98 -10.56 17.82
C TRP A 302 8.77 -9.43 18.51
N ALA A 303 9.74 -8.81 17.83
CA ALA A 303 10.55 -7.70 18.32
C ALA A 303 10.73 -6.61 17.25
N THR A 304 11.23 -5.45 17.66
CA THR A 304 11.65 -4.37 16.76
C THR A 304 12.88 -4.78 15.92
N ASP A 305 13.21 -4.01 14.87
CA ASP A 305 14.40 -4.28 14.03
C ASP A 305 15.68 -3.97 14.82
N PRO A 306 16.68 -4.88 14.87
CA PRO A 306 17.95 -4.61 15.56
C PRO A 306 18.70 -3.39 15.02
N ASN A 307 18.53 -3.06 13.73
CA ASN A 307 19.17 -1.92 13.07
C ASN A 307 18.25 -0.68 12.97
N GLY A 308 17.12 -0.74 13.66
CA GLY A 308 16.12 0.31 13.69
C GLY A 308 15.12 0.29 12.53
N PRO A 309 14.08 1.15 12.59
CA PRO A 309 13.95 2.25 13.54
C PRO A 309 13.77 1.79 15.00
N HIS A 310 14.47 2.45 15.93
CA HIS A 310 14.37 2.19 17.38
C HIS A 310 13.35 3.13 18.01
N TYR A 311 12.11 3.08 17.53
CA TYR A 311 11.01 3.79 18.18
C TYR A 311 9.74 2.95 18.13
N LEU A 312 8.81 3.27 19.03
CA LEU A 312 7.45 2.79 19.03
C LEU A 312 6.50 3.99 19.12
N LEU A 313 5.34 3.86 18.49
CA LEU A 313 4.20 4.73 18.69
C LEU A 313 3.38 4.17 19.86
N LEU A 314 3.16 4.99 20.88
CA LEU A 314 2.39 4.64 22.07
C LEU A 314 1.29 5.67 22.29
N PRO A 315 0.14 5.30 22.90
CA PRO A 315 -0.83 6.28 23.36
C PRO A 315 -0.13 7.35 24.22
N VAL A 316 -0.52 8.63 24.02
CA VAL A 316 0.19 9.76 24.66
C VAL A 316 0.21 9.61 26.19
N ASP A 317 -0.88 9.15 26.78
CA ASP A 317 -1.03 8.91 28.22
C ASP A 317 -0.17 7.76 28.77
N LYS A 318 0.42 6.93 27.90
CA LYS A 318 1.26 5.78 28.27
C LYS A 318 2.75 6.01 28.06
N ALA A 319 3.13 7.06 27.33
CA ALA A 319 4.51 7.32 26.94
C ALA A 319 5.45 7.53 28.14
N SER A 320 5.09 8.42 29.06
CA SER A 320 5.94 8.75 30.22
C SER A 320 6.23 7.52 31.10
N ARG A 321 5.20 6.69 31.38
CA ARG A 321 5.36 5.42 32.10
C ARG A 321 6.32 4.49 31.35
N PHE A 322 6.11 4.30 30.05
CA PHE A 322 6.96 3.42 29.26
C PHE A 322 8.42 3.87 29.29
N GLU A 323 8.69 5.17 29.16
CA GLU A 323 10.05 5.73 29.20
C GLU A 323 10.72 5.48 30.55
N GLN A 324 10.02 5.73 31.66
CA GLN A 324 10.51 5.44 33.00
C GLN A 324 10.85 3.95 33.17
N GLN A 325 9.93 3.07 32.80
CA GLN A 325 10.12 1.61 32.92
C GLN A 325 11.23 1.12 31.98
N LEU A 326 11.34 1.69 30.78
CA LEU A 326 12.39 1.35 29.82
C LEU A 326 13.78 1.77 30.32
N SER A 327 13.90 2.95 30.96
CA SER A 327 15.17 3.41 31.52
C SER A 327 15.67 2.53 32.67
N ALA A 328 14.75 1.96 33.45
CA ALA A 328 15.08 1.04 34.54
C ALA A 328 15.35 -0.40 34.05
N LEU A 329 15.02 -0.72 32.79
CA LEU A 329 15.10 -2.08 32.26
C LEU A 329 16.54 -2.43 31.83
N PRO A 330 17.19 -3.43 32.46
CA PRO A 330 18.52 -3.87 32.03
C PRO A 330 18.51 -4.40 30.59
N ASP A 331 19.58 -4.14 29.83
CA ASP A 331 19.69 -4.54 28.43
C ASP A 331 19.42 -6.04 28.19
N LYS A 332 19.90 -6.89 29.10
CA LYS A 332 19.71 -8.35 29.04
C LYS A 332 18.25 -8.78 29.16
N GLN A 333 17.38 -7.93 29.67
CA GLN A 333 15.96 -8.19 29.87
C GLN A 333 15.08 -7.62 28.75
N ARG A 334 15.64 -6.87 27.79
CA ARG A 334 14.89 -6.35 26.62
C ARG A 334 14.41 -7.46 25.69
N LEU A 335 15.14 -8.58 25.65
CA LEU A 335 14.87 -9.77 24.84
C LEU A 335 15.14 -11.01 25.70
N LYS A 336 14.42 -12.10 25.45
CA LYS A 336 14.76 -13.40 26.03
C LYS A 336 15.86 -14.08 25.22
N TRP A 337 16.96 -14.40 25.88
CA TRP A 337 18.09 -15.09 25.29
C TRP A 337 18.12 -16.56 25.71
N GLN A 338 18.21 -17.47 24.74
CA GLN A 338 18.50 -18.86 25.00
C GLN A 338 19.98 -19.13 24.72
N ARG A 339 20.70 -19.68 25.70
CA ARG A 339 22.07 -20.17 25.48
C ARG A 339 22.01 -21.58 24.90
N HIS A 340 22.48 -21.75 23.67
CA HIS A 340 22.44 -23.01 22.95
C HIS A 340 23.86 -23.56 22.73
N LYS A 341 24.13 -24.80 23.13
CA LYS A 341 25.40 -25.50 22.86
C LYS A 341 25.32 -26.18 21.50
N VAL A 342 26.19 -25.78 20.57
CA VAL A 342 26.22 -26.33 19.21
C VAL A 342 26.61 -27.82 19.26
N LYS A 343 25.74 -28.68 18.74
CA LYS A 343 25.97 -30.12 18.64
C LYS A 343 26.84 -30.48 17.43
N GLN A 344 27.45 -31.67 17.46
CA GLN A 344 28.20 -32.18 16.31
C GLN A 344 27.27 -32.34 15.09
N GLY A 345 27.69 -31.83 13.93
CA GLY A 345 26.87 -31.83 12.69
C GLY A 345 25.74 -30.80 12.66
N GLU A 346 25.54 -30.01 13.72
CA GLU A 346 24.50 -28.98 13.74
C GLU A 346 24.90 -27.76 12.90
N THR A 347 23.91 -27.14 12.25
CA THR A 347 24.10 -25.96 11.39
C THR A 347 23.24 -24.81 11.89
N LEU A 348 23.54 -23.57 11.49
CA LEU A 348 22.69 -22.42 11.80
C LEU A 348 21.25 -22.60 11.29
N SER A 349 21.05 -23.34 10.20
CA SER A 349 19.72 -23.67 9.70
C SER A 349 18.94 -24.57 10.66
N HIS A 350 19.59 -25.57 11.28
CA HIS A 350 18.98 -26.42 12.30
C HIS A 350 18.57 -25.60 13.52
N ILE A 351 19.47 -24.76 14.02
CA ILE A 351 19.25 -23.89 15.19
C ILE A 351 18.14 -22.87 14.90
N SER A 352 18.18 -22.24 13.72
CA SER A 352 17.17 -21.29 13.26
C SER A 352 15.78 -21.90 13.20
N ALA A 353 15.67 -23.13 12.68
CA ALA A 353 14.40 -23.84 12.62
C ALA A 353 13.89 -24.19 14.03
N HIS A 354 14.78 -24.65 14.93
CA HIS A 354 14.43 -25.02 16.29
C HIS A 354 13.90 -23.83 17.10
N TYR A 355 14.62 -22.71 17.08
CA TYR A 355 14.25 -21.50 17.84
C TYR A 355 13.35 -20.53 17.08
N ARG A 356 12.94 -20.86 15.84
CA ARG A 356 12.17 -19.98 14.95
C ARG A 356 12.77 -18.57 14.81
N THR A 357 14.10 -18.50 14.83
CA THR A 357 14.88 -17.26 14.84
C THR A 357 15.72 -17.20 13.58
N PRO A 358 15.68 -16.13 12.77
CA PRO A 358 16.44 -16.08 11.52
C PRO A 358 17.93 -16.28 11.72
N ILE A 359 18.55 -17.01 10.80
CA ILE A 359 20.01 -17.19 10.73
C ILE A 359 20.73 -15.84 10.87
N LYS A 360 20.32 -14.81 10.11
CA LYS A 360 20.95 -13.49 10.18
C LYS A 360 20.90 -12.85 11.57
N LEU A 361 19.84 -13.05 12.35
CA LEU A 361 19.79 -12.51 13.71
C LEU A 361 20.71 -13.29 14.65
N ILE A 362 20.77 -14.62 14.48
CA ILE A 362 21.72 -15.47 15.23
C ILE A 362 23.15 -15.02 14.91
N GLU A 363 23.46 -14.78 13.65
CA GLU A 363 24.77 -14.30 13.21
C GLU A 363 25.13 -12.94 13.81
N GLN A 364 24.22 -11.96 13.70
CA GLN A 364 24.40 -10.63 14.26
C GLN A 364 24.62 -10.66 15.78
N THR A 365 23.83 -11.46 16.50
CA THR A 365 23.93 -11.61 17.95
C THR A 365 25.27 -12.18 18.39
N ASN A 366 25.79 -13.14 17.62
CA ASN A 366 26.98 -13.92 17.99
C ASN A 366 28.23 -13.49 17.23
N HIS A 367 28.18 -12.35 16.53
CA HIS A 367 29.26 -11.82 15.70
C HIS A 367 29.84 -12.85 14.71
N ILE A 368 28.97 -13.61 14.03
CA ILE A 368 29.35 -14.65 13.07
C ILE A 368 29.34 -14.04 11.65
N ASN A 369 30.46 -14.11 10.94
CA ASN A 369 30.61 -13.48 9.62
C ASN A 369 30.45 -14.44 8.43
N ASN A 370 30.50 -15.76 8.64
CA ASN A 370 30.60 -16.75 7.54
C ASN A 370 29.72 -18.01 7.73
N HIS A 371 28.58 -17.91 8.41
CA HIS A 371 27.70 -19.05 8.76
C HIS A 371 28.38 -20.23 9.52
N ARG A 372 29.67 -20.13 9.82
CA ARG A 372 30.47 -21.16 10.45
C ARG A 372 30.26 -21.14 11.96
N ILE A 373 29.85 -22.28 12.49
CA ILE A 373 29.72 -22.52 13.93
C ILE A 373 30.59 -23.73 14.30
N ARG A 374 31.04 -23.77 15.55
CA ARG A 374 31.92 -24.84 16.06
C ARG A 374 31.17 -25.65 17.11
N ALA A 375 31.17 -26.98 16.96
CA ALA A 375 30.62 -27.88 17.96
C ALA A 375 31.22 -27.62 19.35
N GLY A 376 30.40 -27.74 20.39
CA GLY A 376 30.77 -27.48 21.78
C GLY A 376 30.79 -26.00 22.18
N LYS A 377 30.82 -25.04 21.24
CA LYS A 377 30.67 -23.62 21.54
C LYS A 377 29.21 -23.27 21.81
N PHE A 378 29.00 -22.16 22.50
CA PHE A 378 27.67 -21.66 22.84
C PHE A 378 27.31 -20.46 21.98
N LEU A 379 26.04 -20.42 21.56
CA LEU A 379 25.43 -19.29 20.89
C LEU A 379 24.33 -18.71 21.77
N LEU A 380 24.20 -17.39 21.77
CA LEU A 380 23.05 -16.67 22.29
C LEU A 380 22.00 -16.58 21.20
N ILE A 381 20.84 -17.16 21.44
CA ILE A 381 19.72 -17.16 20.50
C ILE A 381 18.63 -16.25 21.06
N PRO A 382 18.37 -15.09 20.45
CA PRO A 382 17.22 -14.27 20.82
C PRO A 382 15.94 -15.00 20.46
N THR A 383 15.01 -15.11 21.40
CA THR A 383 13.73 -15.81 21.23
C THR A 383 12.58 -14.93 21.67
N ALA A 384 11.39 -15.20 21.13
CA ALA A 384 10.17 -14.60 21.64
C ALA A 384 10.03 -14.93 23.13
N SER A 385 9.86 -13.89 23.95
CA SER A 385 9.91 -14.05 25.39
C SER A 385 8.62 -14.67 25.95
N TYR A 386 7.53 -14.57 25.19
CA TYR A 386 6.18 -14.88 25.61
C TYR A 386 5.50 -15.95 24.74
N GLN A 387 4.27 -16.33 25.11
CA GLN A 387 3.46 -17.29 24.36
C GLN A 387 3.13 -16.79 22.94
N GLU A 388 3.03 -17.70 21.97
CA GLU A 388 2.73 -17.39 20.56
C GLU A 388 1.41 -16.61 20.39
N SER A 389 0.47 -16.77 21.32
CA SER A 389 -0.82 -16.06 21.39
C SER A 389 -0.68 -14.55 21.54
N LEU A 390 0.42 -14.04 22.09
CA LEU A 390 0.65 -12.60 22.22
C LEU A 390 1.15 -11.96 20.91
N TYR A 391 1.63 -12.75 19.94
CA TYR A 391 2.21 -12.24 18.70
C TYR A 391 1.30 -12.44 17.48
N THR A 392 -0.02 -12.48 17.67
CA THR A 392 -1.04 -12.78 16.63
C THR A 392 -0.94 -11.88 15.40
N ASN A 393 -0.53 -10.62 15.57
CA ASN A 393 -0.41 -9.65 14.47
C ASN A 393 0.99 -9.61 13.81
N SER A 394 1.95 -10.43 14.27
CA SER A 394 3.21 -10.64 13.55
C SER A 394 2.97 -11.23 12.15
N ALA A 395 3.87 -10.98 11.21
CA ALA A 395 3.74 -11.47 9.83
C ALA A 395 3.66 -13.01 9.73
N PRO A 396 4.47 -13.80 10.48
CA PRO A 396 4.33 -15.25 10.51
C PRO A 396 2.95 -15.69 11.01
N MET A 397 2.43 -15.06 12.07
CA MET A 397 1.12 -15.42 12.65
C MET A 397 -0.03 -15.04 11.73
N ARG A 398 -0.02 -13.84 11.14
CA ARG A 398 -1.01 -13.44 10.12
C ARG A 398 -1.01 -14.39 8.92
N LYS A 399 0.18 -14.79 8.45
CA LYS A 399 0.29 -15.80 7.38
C LYS A 399 -0.34 -17.13 7.81
N LYS A 400 -0.04 -17.63 9.01
CA LYS A 400 -0.61 -18.86 9.57
C LYS A 400 -2.13 -18.75 9.67
N ALA A 401 -2.67 -17.64 10.16
CA ALA A 401 -4.11 -17.38 10.25
C ALA A 401 -4.80 -17.42 8.88
N ILE A 402 -4.23 -16.78 7.86
CA ILE A 402 -4.77 -16.78 6.48
C ILE A 402 -4.78 -18.20 5.89
N VAL A 403 -3.69 -18.94 6.05
CA VAL A 403 -3.52 -20.31 5.51
C VAL A 403 -4.42 -21.32 6.22
N ASN A 404 -4.66 -21.12 7.52
CA ASN A 404 -5.47 -22.01 8.34
C ASN A 404 -6.94 -21.61 8.45
N ALA A 405 -7.33 -20.45 7.92
CA ALA A 405 -8.72 -20.01 7.89
C ALA A 405 -9.61 -21.12 7.31
N LYS A 406 -10.66 -21.49 8.06
CA LYS A 406 -11.66 -22.46 7.60
C LYS A 406 -12.33 -21.93 6.33
N LYS A 407 -12.45 -22.79 5.32
CA LYS A 407 -13.11 -22.49 4.06
C LYS A 407 -13.93 -23.71 3.64
N SER A 408 -14.96 -23.47 2.85
CA SER A 408 -15.76 -24.52 2.25
C SER A 408 -14.92 -25.33 1.24
N GLY A 409 -14.98 -26.65 1.32
CA GLY A 409 -14.34 -27.56 0.36
C GLY A 409 -13.18 -28.37 0.94
N LEU A 410 -12.61 -29.22 0.10
CA LEU A 410 -11.46 -30.07 0.43
C LEU A 410 -10.18 -29.22 0.45
N LYS A 411 -9.45 -29.29 1.56
CA LYS A 411 -8.12 -28.68 1.72
C LYS A 411 -7.03 -29.64 1.23
N LEU A 412 -6.34 -29.26 0.16
CA LEU A 412 -5.21 -30.00 -0.40
C LEU A 412 -3.89 -29.28 -0.11
N ALA A 413 -2.88 -30.04 0.31
CA ALA A 413 -1.50 -29.56 0.37
C ALA A 413 -0.75 -29.91 -0.92
N TYR A 414 -0.15 -28.91 -1.56
CA TYR A 414 0.64 -29.05 -2.78
C TYR A 414 2.07 -28.59 -2.56
N HIS A 415 3.07 -29.38 -2.96
CA HIS A 415 4.48 -28.97 -2.91
C HIS A 415 4.92 -28.52 -4.30
N VAL A 416 5.39 -27.28 -4.39
CA VAL A 416 5.85 -26.65 -5.64
C VAL A 416 6.99 -27.47 -6.24
N LYS A 417 6.85 -27.82 -7.52
CA LYS A 417 7.83 -28.57 -8.31
C LYS A 417 8.61 -27.64 -9.22
N ARG A 418 9.71 -28.14 -9.79
CA ARG A 418 10.50 -27.41 -10.81
C ARG A 418 9.59 -27.07 -11.99
N GLY A 419 9.61 -25.81 -12.42
CA GLY A 419 8.79 -25.30 -13.54
C GLY A 419 7.38 -24.84 -13.17
N ASP A 420 6.98 -24.97 -11.90
CA ASP A 420 5.68 -24.48 -11.45
C ASP A 420 5.61 -22.96 -11.40
N SER A 421 4.40 -22.46 -11.65
CA SER A 421 3.98 -21.09 -11.40
C SER A 421 2.59 -21.10 -10.78
N PHE A 422 2.17 -19.97 -10.21
CA PHE A 422 0.78 -19.82 -9.78
C PHE A 422 -0.21 -20.17 -10.91
N TRP A 423 0.13 -19.85 -12.16
CA TRP A 423 -0.74 -20.12 -13.31
C TRP A 423 -0.85 -21.62 -13.63
N THR A 424 0.28 -22.35 -13.66
CA THR A 424 0.25 -23.80 -13.95
C THR A 424 -0.46 -24.56 -12.85
N ILE A 425 -0.20 -24.24 -11.58
CA ILE A 425 -0.82 -24.87 -10.43
C ILE A 425 -2.32 -24.54 -10.38
N SER A 426 -2.70 -23.26 -10.52
CA SER A 426 -4.11 -22.88 -10.41
C SER A 426 -4.95 -23.56 -11.50
N ARG A 427 -4.41 -23.65 -12.72
CA ARG A 427 -5.07 -24.34 -13.84
C ARG A 427 -5.22 -25.83 -13.58
N LYS A 428 -4.17 -26.50 -13.09
CA LYS A 428 -4.20 -27.94 -12.75
C LYS A 428 -5.25 -28.25 -11.69
N HIS A 429 -5.45 -27.34 -10.74
CA HIS A 429 -6.37 -27.53 -9.62
C HIS A 429 -7.74 -26.87 -9.80
N HIS A 430 -8.04 -26.35 -11.00
CA HIS A 430 -9.31 -25.70 -11.34
C HIS A 430 -9.68 -24.50 -10.42
N VAL A 431 -8.67 -23.71 -10.06
CA VAL A 431 -8.82 -22.50 -9.23
C VAL A 431 -8.21 -21.30 -9.94
N THR A 432 -8.60 -20.08 -9.54
CA THR A 432 -7.97 -18.87 -10.06
C THR A 432 -6.61 -18.62 -9.39
N VAL A 433 -5.69 -17.98 -10.10
CA VAL A 433 -4.42 -17.50 -9.53
C VAL A 433 -4.64 -16.66 -8.28
N ARG A 434 -5.67 -15.79 -8.29
CA ARG A 434 -6.00 -14.94 -7.14
C ARG A 434 -6.46 -15.74 -5.93
N GLN A 435 -7.29 -16.78 -6.13
CA GLN A 435 -7.70 -17.68 -5.05
C GLN A 435 -6.48 -18.42 -4.47
N LEU A 436 -5.66 -19.02 -5.33
CA LEU A 436 -4.46 -19.75 -4.91
C LEU A 436 -3.49 -18.86 -4.14
N ALA A 437 -3.21 -17.66 -4.63
CA ALA A 437 -2.34 -16.70 -3.93
C ALA A 437 -2.94 -16.27 -2.59
N ARG A 438 -4.24 -15.93 -2.55
CA ARG A 438 -4.95 -15.52 -1.33
C ARG A 438 -4.93 -16.60 -0.24
N TRP A 439 -5.13 -17.87 -0.59
CA TRP A 439 -5.07 -18.98 0.39
C TRP A 439 -3.69 -19.19 0.99
N ASN A 440 -2.66 -18.63 0.38
CA ASN A 440 -1.27 -18.79 0.80
C ASN A 440 -0.66 -17.51 1.37
N ALA A 441 -1.47 -16.47 1.60
CA ALA A 441 -1.03 -15.14 2.01
C ALA A 441 0.03 -14.54 1.08
N MET A 442 -0.14 -14.75 -0.22
CA MET A 442 0.75 -14.30 -1.28
C MET A 442 0.00 -13.41 -2.26
N ALA A 443 0.72 -12.58 -3.00
CA ALA A 443 0.17 -11.91 -4.17
C ALA A 443 0.32 -12.79 -5.42
N PRO A 444 -0.57 -12.63 -6.43
CA PRO A 444 -0.52 -13.34 -7.72
C PRO A 444 0.82 -13.35 -8.46
N ARG A 445 1.69 -12.38 -8.18
CA ARG A 445 3.00 -12.21 -8.85
C ARG A 445 4.17 -12.60 -7.96
N ASP A 446 3.92 -13.15 -6.78
CA ASP A 446 4.97 -13.62 -5.89
C ASP A 446 5.68 -14.82 -6.52
N THR A 447 7.00 -14.87 -6.35
CA THR A 447 7.81 -16.00 -6.81
C THR A 447 7.56 -17.21 -5.92
N LEU A 448 7.35 -18.37 -6.54
CA LEU A 448 7.26 -19.67 -5.84
C LEU A 448 8.65 -20.28 -5.70
N ARG A 449 8.94 -20.89 -4.55
CA ARG A 449 10.18 -21.67 -4.33
C ARG A 449 9.90 -23.16 -4.50
N ILE A 450 10.85 -23.89 -5.08
CA ILE A 450 10.76 -25.36 -5.17
C ILE A 450 10.64 -25.95 -3.76
N GLY A 451 9.76 -26.92 -3.57
CA GLY A 451 9.43 -27.54 -2.28
C GLY A 451 8.49 -26.71 -1.40
N GLN A 452 8.15 -25.47 -1.78
CA GLN A 452 7.22 -24.66 -1.00
C GLN A 452 5.85 -25.33 -0.93
N LYS A 453 5.32 -25.51 0.29
CA LYS A 453 3.96 -26.00 0.53
C LYS A 453 2.93 -24.91 0.27
N LEU A 454 1.98 -25.19 -0.62
CA LEU A 454 0.81 -24.37 -0.91
C LEU A 454 -0.46 -25.09 -0.46
N THR A 455 -1.38 -24.32 0.13
CA THR A 455 -2.75 -24.75 0.43
C THR A 455 -3.65 -24.44 -0.76
N ILE A 456 -4.41 -25.44 -1.20
CA ILE A 456 -5.39 -25.34 -2.29
C ILE A 456 -6.73 -25.79 -1.74
N TRP A 457 -7.79 -25.00 -1.97
CA TRP A 457 -9.15 -25.39 -1.62
C TRP A 457 -9.92 -25.77 -2.89
N GLN A 458 -10.50 -26.97 -2.90
CA GLN A 458 -11.33 -27.45 -4.00
C GLN A 458 -12.76 -27.64 -3.51
N ARG A 459 -13.76 -27.25 -4.29
CA ARG A 459 -15.16 -27.58 -3.94
C ARG A 459 -15.32 -29.10 -4.00
N ASN A 460 -15.94 -29.70 -2.98
CA ASN A 460 -16.34 -31.11 -3.04
C ASN A 460 -17.26 -31.29 -4.24
N GLN A 461 -16.85 -32.12 -5.19
CA GLN A 461 -17.73 -32.61 -6.27
C GLN A 461 -18.53 -33.85 -5.84
N ARG A 462 -18.52 -34.21 -4.54
CA ARG A 462 -19.18 -35.42 -4.00
C ARG A 462 -20.48 -35.17 -3.25
N THR A 463 -20.99 -33.94 -3.25
CA THR A 463 -22.38 -33.62 -2.87
C THR A 463 -23.01 -32.78 -3.96
N SER A 464 -23.05 -33.36 -5.15
CA SER A 464 -24.15 -33.16 -6.09
C SER A 464 -24.71 -34.55 -6.33
N THR A 465 -25.63 -34.94 -5.43
CA THR A 465 -26.74 -35.81 -5.81
C THR A 465 -27.28 -35.31 -7.14
N HIS A 466 -27.73 -36.25 -7.98
CA HIS A 466 -28.22 -36.01 -9.33
C HIS A 466 -29.41 -35.03 -9.36
N ASP A 467 -29.15 -33.74 -9.20
CA ASP A 467 -29.94 -32.73 -9.88
C ASP A 467 -29.29 -32.54 -11.23
N ASN A 468 -29.96 -33.11 -12.23
CA ASN A 468 -29.83 -32.78 -13.63
C ASN A 468 -30.08 -31.27 -13.83
N PHE A 469 -29.18 -30.41 -13.40
CA PHE A 469 -28.95 -29.16 -14.11
C PHE A 469 -28.25 -29.53 -15.41
N LYS A 470 -29.07 -29.96 -16.38
CA LYS A 470 -28.78 -29.77 -17.80
C LYS A 470 -28.28 -28.33 -17.91
N SER A 471 -26.97 -28.17 -18.06
CA SER A 471 -26.44 -26.93 -18.55
C SER A 471 -26.91 -26.85 -19.99
N THR A 472 -28.02 -26.18 -20.23
CA THR A 472 -28.58 -25.92 -21.55
C THR A 472 -27.72 -24.88 -22.27
N PHE A 473 -26.40 -25.11 -22.35
CA PHE A 473 -25.54 -24.42 -23.30
C PHE A 473 -25.75 -25.12 -24.64
N LYS A 474 -26.71 -24.62 -25.45
CA LYS A 474 -26.82 -25.02 -26.86
C LYS A 474 -25.60 -24.48 -27.60
N ASN A 475 -24.50 -25.21 -27.55
CA ASN A 475 -23.28 -24.87 -28.29
C ASN A 475 -23.50 -25.19 -29.77
N GLN A 476 -23.52 -24.18 -30.63
CA GLN A 476 -23.59 -24.37 -32.08
C GLN A 476 -22.19 -24.33 -32.68
N THR A 477 -21.88 -25.32 -33.53
CA THR A 477 -20.63 -25.32 -34.30
C THR A 477 -20.85 -24.62 -35.64
N ILE A 478 -20.14 -23.52 -35.86
CA ILE A 478 -20.12 -22.74 -37.11
C ILE A 478 -18.80 -23.04 -37.84
N ARG A 479 -18.87 -23.24 -39.16
CA ARG A 479 -17.70 -23.29 -40.04
C ARG A 479 -17.50 -21.91 -40.68
N TYR A 480 -16.38 -21.26 -40.42
CA TYR A 480 -16.08 -19.91 -40.89
C TYR A 480 -14.86 -19.91 -41.82
N THR A 481 -15.03 -19.47 -43.06
CA THR A 481 -13.93 -19.30 -44.02
C THR A 481 -13.26 -17.95 -43.82
N VAL A 482 -11.96 -17.97 -43.54
CA VAL A 482 -11.14 -16.78 -43.30
C VAL A 482 -11.12 -15.89 -44.54
N ARG A 483 -11.43 -14.60 -44.38
CA ARG A 483 -11.43 -13.61 -45.47
C ARG A 483 -10.11 -12.86 -45.54
N ASN A 484 -9.84 -12.19 -46.66
CA ASN A 484 -8.66 -11.33 -46.77
C ASN A 484 -8.73 -10.19 -45.72
N GLY A 485 -7.66 -10.00 -44.94
CA GLY A 485 -7.62 -9.05 -43.80
C GLY A 485 -8.09 -9.60 -42.45
N ASP A 486 -8.57 -10.84 -42.35
CA ASP A 486 -8.94 -11.43 -41.06
C ASP A 486 -7.71 -11.78 -40.20
N SER A 487 -7.87 -11.67 -38.89
CA SER A 487 -6.93 -12.22 -37.91
C SER A 487 -7.66 -13.04 -36.86
N LEU A 488 -6.96 -13.96 -36.18
CA LEU A 488 -7.53 -14.72 -35.05
C LEU A 488 -8.13 -13.81 -33.97
N TYR A 489 -7.59 -12.60 -33.79
CA TYR A 489 -8.13 -11.59 -32.88
C TYR A 489 -9.47 -11.04 -33.38
N LEU A 490 -9.58 -10.65 -34.66
CA LEU A 490 -10.82 -10.13 -35.23
C LEU A 490 -11.92 -11.20 -35.26
N ILE A 491 -11.57 -12.44 -35.59
CA ILE A 491 -12.50 -13.59 -35.57
C ILE A 491 -12.93 -13.91 -34.14
N SER A 492 -12.00 -13.97 -33.18
CA SER A 492 -12.30 -14.16 -31.75
C SER A 492 -13.28 -13.10 -31.23
N LYS A 493 -13.06 -11.84 -31.61
CA LYS A 493 -13.92 -10.73 -31.21
C LYS A 493 -15.30 -10.82 -31.87
N ARG A 494 -15.37 -11.15 -33.17
CA ARG A 494 -16.62 -11.29 -33.92
C ARG A 494 -17.52 -12.39 -33.35
N PHE A 495 -16.94 -13.54 -33.02
CA PHE A 495 -17.69 -14.70 -32.53
C PHE A 495 -17.74 -14.79 -31.00
N LYS A 496 -17.23 -13.77 -30.29
CA LYS A 496 -17.17 -13.70 -28.81
C LYS A 496 -16.53 -14.94 -28.13
N VAL A 497 -15.62 -15.62 -28.83
CA VAL A 497 -14.88 -16.79 -28.34
C VAL A 497 -13.43 -16.41 -28.07
N SER A 498 -12.72 -17.11 -27.20
CA SER A 498 -11.31 -16.77 -26.96
C SER A 498 -10.41 -17.22 -28.11
N ILE A 499 -9.33 -16.47 -28.40
CA ILE A 499 -8.29 -16.87 -29.37
C ILE A 499 -7.72 -18.25 -29.01
N LYS A 500 -7.63 -18.57 -27.72
CA LYS A 500 -7.14 -19.85 -27.21
C LYS A 500 -8.08 -21.01 -27.58
N ASP A 501 -9.39 -20.80 -27.50
CA ASP A 501 -10.38 -21.81 -27.86
C ASP A 501 -10.43 -22.01 -29.38
N LEU A 502 -10.40 -20.92 -30.16
CA LEU A 502 -10.24 -20.97 -31.61
C LEU A 502 -8.97 -21.74 -32.01
N ARG A 503 -7.87 -21.54 -31.29
CA ARG A 503 -6.62 -22.27 -31.51
C ARG A 503 -6.76 -23.77 -31.22
N ARG A 504 -7.42 -24.10 -30.11
CA ARG A 504 -7.65 -25.48 -29.66
C ARG A 504 -8.55 -26.26 -30.62
N TRP A 505 -9.65 -25.67 -31.09
CA TRP A 505 -10.62 -26.38 -31.95
C TRP A 505 -10.12 -26.65 -33.37
N ASN A 506 -9.07 -25.95 -33.80
CA ASN A 506 -8.57 -25.96 -35.17
C ASN A 506 -7.09 -26.39 -35.27
N SER A 507 -6.53 -26.91 -34.17
CA SER A 507 -5.17 -27.45 -34.08
C SER A 507 -4.09 -26.56 -34.73
N PHE A 508 -4.05 -25.28 -34.36
CA PHE A 508 -3.10 -24.33 -34.96
C PHE A 508 -1.68 -24.45 -34.37
N ASN A 509 -0.72 -24.87 -35.20
CA ASN A 509 0.71 -24.87 -34.84
C ASN A 509 1.53 -23.70 -35.42
N ASN A 510 0.98 -22.92 -36.38
CA ASN A 510 1.70 -21.81 -37.03
C ASN A 510 1.14 -20.41 -36.70
N LYS A 511 2.02 -19.40 -36.77
CA LYS A 511 1.76 -18.00 -36.38
C LYS A 511 0.82 -17.23 -37.32
N TYR A 512 0.57 -17.73 -38.54
CA TYR A 512 -0.15 -17.00 -39.60
C TYR A 512 -1.44 -17.69 -40.04
N LEU A 513 -2.51 -16.91 -40.22
CA LEU A 513 -3.82 -17.34 -40.70
C LEU A 513 -3.95 -16.96 -42.19
N ARG A 514 -4.19 -17.94 -43.07
CA ARG A 514 -4.31 -17.72 -44.53
C ARG A 514 -5.77 -17.50 -44.94
N PRO A 515 -6.08 -16.54 -45.83
CA PRO A 515 -7.40 -16.42 -46.45
C PRO A 515 -7.83 -17.72 -47.15
N GLY A 516 -9.13 -18.03 -47.15
CA GLY A 516 -9.70 -19.25 -47.73
C GLY A 516 -9.73 -20.47 -46.80
N ARG A 517 -9.05 -20.44 -45.65
CA ARG A 517 -9.08 -21.55 -44.67
C ARG A 517 -10.38 -21.58 -43.88
N THR A 518 -11.02 -22.75 -43.80
CA THR A 518 -12.22 -22.95 -42.97
C THR A 518 -11.86 -23.27 -41.51
N LEU A 519 -12.47 -22.56 -40.56
CA LEU A 519 -12.31 -22.73 -39.12
C LEU A 519 -13.59 -23.25 -38.47
N LYS A 520 -13.43 -24.22 -37.57
CA LYS A 520 -14.43 -24.66 -36.60
C LYS A 520 -14.52 -23.66 -35.45
N ILE A 521 -15.68 -23.04 -35.28
CA ILE A 521 -15.97 -22.10 -34.20
C ILE A 521 -17.15 -22.65 -33.41
N ILE A 522 -17.00 -22.81 -32.09
CA ILE A 522 -18.09 -23.24 -31.23
C ILE A 522 -18.60 -22.01 -30.48
N VAL A 523 -19.82 -21.57 -30.78
CA VAL A 523 -20.43 -20.40 -30.14
C VAL A 523 -21.55 -20.84 -29.20
N ASP A 524 -21.67 -20.12 -28.10
CA ASP A 524 -22.79 -20.26 -27.16
C ASP A 524 -23.93 -19.34 -27.63
N VAL A 525 -25.03 -19.94 -28.11
CA VAL A 525 -26.17 -19.18 -28.67
C VAL A 525 -27.00 -18.47 -27.60
N THR A 526 -26.65 -18.61 -26.31
CA THR A 526 -27.37 -17.97 -25.20
C THR A 526 -26.73 -16.65 -24.73
N ARG A 527 -25.59 -16.24 -25.31
CA ARG A 527 -24.86 -15.00 -24.98
C ARG A 527 -24.93 -13.96 -26.10
N SER A 528 -26.09 -13.31 -26.23
CA SER A 528 -26.30 -12.15 -27.12
C SER A 528 -25.56 -10.90 -26.68
#